data_AF-A0A8H3J5G5-F1
#
_entry.id   AF-A0A8H3J5G5-F1
#
_cell.length_a   1.000
_cell.length_b   1.000
_cell.length_c   1.000
_cell.angle_alpha   90.00
_cell.angle_beta   90.00
_cell.angle_gamma   90.00
#
_symmetry.space_group_name_H-M   'P 1'
#
loop_
_entity.id
_entity.type
_entity.pdbx_description
1 polymer ?
#
loop_
_entity_poly.entity_id
_entity_poly.type
_entity_poly.pdbx_seq_one_letter_code
_entity_poly.pdbx_strand_id
1 'polypeptide(L)'
;MSSITAEPSLFDGKAYRERHGIKAYFRYVSNVHNEEKAWIYSTVKENQKLKTDIEKIGDLEVEVLLLQERILIQDRQLEEHKQRLQKSEESAAACKYAVVLVDGNGYNFPDNLIREGFNGGLEAAQNLRSHAQAYLKQVLDVNQLNMLVRVFINLDGLSGIYQGLGIVSDGNTIRDFMVGFVQAQSLFDVIDVGKGEKAVSHKMKGMWNGTVGDQIG
;
A
#
# COMPACT_ATOMS: atom_id res chain seq x y z
N MET A 1 -17.37 -38.41 -42.61
CA MET A 1 -18.42 -39.01 -43.45
C MET A 1 -18.62 -38.06 -44.62
N SER A 2 -18.29 -38.37 -45.88
CA SER A 2 -18.40 -39.64 -46.60
C SER A 2 -17.11 -40.05 -47.31
N SER A 3 -16.86 -41.36 -47.29
CA SER A 3 -15.86 -42.04 -48.11
C SER A 3 -16.24 -41.93 -49.59
N ILE A 4 -15.32 -41.45 -50.42
CA ILE A 4 -15.34 -41.69 -51.88
C ILE A 4 -14.03 -42.38 -52.22
N THR A 5 -13.92 -43.63 -51.81
CA THR A 5 -13.07 -44.62 -52.47
C THR A 5 -13.94 -45.33 -53.49
N ALA A 6 -14.12 -44.70 -54.65
CA ALA A 6 -14.55 -45.39 -55.86
C ALA A 6 -13.46 -45.11 -56.89
N GLU A 7 -12.69 -46.14 -57.27
CA GLU A 7 -11.81 -46.04 -58.42
C GLU A 7 -12.63 -45.52 -59.62
N PRO A 8 -12.18 -44.48 -60.34
CA PRO A 8 -12.90 -44.03 -61.51
C PRO A 8 -12.90 -45.17 -62.51
N SER A 9 -14.06 -45.72 -62.85
CA SER A 9 -14.18 -46.52 -64.06
C SER A 9 -13.66 -45.65 -65.19
N LEU A 10 -12.50 -46.03 -65.77
CA LEU A 10 -11.83 -45.24 -66.79
C LEU A 10 -12.85 -44.90 -67.87
N PHE A 11 -13.17 -43.63 -68.02
CA PHE A 11 -14.10 -43.19 -69.04
C PHE A 11 -13.56 -43.62 -70.41
N ASP A 12 -14.22 -44.61 -71.04
CA ASP A 12 -13.82 -45.09 -72.35
C ASP A 12 -14.30 -44.09 -73.42
N GLY A 13 -13.47 -43.08 -73.65
CA GLY A 13 -13.73 -42.03 -74.62
C GLY A 13 -13.87 -42.54 -76.04
N LYS A 14 -13.26 -43.68 -76.38
CA LYS A 14 -13.38 -44.29 -77.71
C LYS A 14 -14.77 -44.90 -77.89
N ALA A 15 -15.22 -45.72 -76.94
CA ALA A 15 -16.56 -46.31 -76.97
C ALA A 15 -17.68 -45.26 -76.84
N TYR A 16 -17.44 -44.15 -76.13
CA TYR A 16 -18.39 -43.04 -76.05
C TYR A 16 -18.49 -42.28 -77.39
N ARG A 17 -17.35 -41.98 -78.03
CA ARG A 17 -17.29 -41.31 -79.33
C ARG A 17 -17.94 -42.13 -80.43
N GLU A 18 -17.73 -43.45 -80.45
CA GLU A 18 -18.35 -44.37 -81.42
C GLU A 18 -19.88 -44.41 -81.26
N ARG A 19 -20.40 -44.40 -80.02
CA ARG A 19 -21.84 -44.45 -79.73
C ARG A 19 -22.57 -43.13 -79.93
N HIS A 20 -21.95 -42.00 -79.58
CA HIS A 20 -22.64 -40.70 -79.52
C HIS A 20 -22.14 -39.68 -80.56
N GLY A 21 -21.12 -40.05 -81.34
CA GLY A 21 -20.53 -39.19 -82.36
C GLY A 21 -19.57 -38.14 -81.80
N ILE A 22 -18.76 -37.59 -82.70
CA ILE A 22 -17.63 -36.71 -82.33
C ILE A 22 -18.06 -35.40 -81.66
N LYS A 23 -19.20 -34.82 -82.06
CA LYS A 23 -19.71 -33.56 -81.48
C LYS A 23 -20.13 -33.73 -80.02
N ALA A 24 -20.78 -34.85 -79.68
CA ALA A 24 -21.20 -35.13 -78.31
C ALA A 24 -20.00 -35.42 -77.40
N TYR A 25 -19.02 -36.17 -77.91
CA TYR A 25 -17.75 -36.40 -77.22
C TYR A 25 -17.00 -35.11 -76.91
N PHE A 26 -16.86 -34.20 -77.89
CA PHE A 26 -16.23 -32.88 -77.65
C PHE A 26 -16.96 -32.07 -76.60
N ARG A 27 -18.30 -32.03 -76.63
CA ARG A 27 -19.10 -31.32 -75.62
C ARG A 27 -18.88 -31.89 -74.22
N TYR A 28 -18.87 -33.21 -74.08
CA TYR A 28 -18.61 -33.88 -72.80
C TYR A 28 -17.22 -33.51 -72.26
N VAL A 29 -16.16 -33.67 -73.06
CA VAL A 29 -14.79 -33.34 -72.66
C VAL A 29 -14.67 -31.86 -72.29
N SER A 30 -15.30 -30.96 -73.05
CA SER A 30 -15.32 -29.53 -72.73
C SER A 30 -16.03 -29.22 -71.40
N ASN A 31 -17.13 -29.91 -71.10
CA ASN A 31 -17.86 -29.72 -69.83
C ASN A 31 -17.01 -30.20 -68.63
N VAL A 32 -16.43 -31.41 -68.72
CA VAL A 32 -15.54 -31.94 -67.68
C VAL A 32 -14.35 -30.98 -67.45
N HIS A 33 -13.71 -30.51 -68.52
CA HIS A 33 -12.60 -29.54 -68.41
C HIS A 33 -13.02 -28.21 -67.76
N ASN A 34 -14.25 -27.76 -67.98
CA ASN A 34 -14.76 -26.54 -67.36
C ASN A 34 -15.08 -26.74 -65.87
N GLU A 35 -15.63 -27.90 -65.50
CA GLU A 35 -15.89 -28.29 -64.11
C GLU A 35 -14.57 -28.45 -63.33
N GLU A 36 -13.59 -29.14 -63.91
CA GLU A 36 -12.24 -29.27 -63.35
C GLU A 36 -11.58 -27.91 -63.14
N LYS A 37 -11.64 -27.02 -64.15
CA LYS A 37 -11.15 -25.65 -64.02
C LYS A 37 -11.85 -24.89 -62.90
N ALA A 38 -13.18 -24.96 -62.81
CA ALA A 38 -13.95 -24.27 -61.78
C ALA A 38 -13.54 -24.75 -60.39
N TRP A 39 -13.36 -26.06 -60.21
CA TRP A 39 -12.88 -26.66 -58.97
C TRP A 39 -11.44 -26.25 -58.62
N ILE A 40 -10.54 -26.23 -59.60
CA ILE A 40 -9.17 -25.73 -59.40
C ILE A 40 -9.20 -24.26 -58.94
N TYR A 41 -9.99 -23.41 -59.59
CA TYR A 41 -10.12 -22.01 -59.21
C TYR A 41 -10.68 -21.83 -57.80
N SER A 42 -11.72 -22.56 -57.42
CA SER A 42 -12.27 -22.49 -56.06
C SER A 42 -11.26 -22.95 -55.01
N THR A 43 -10.55 -24.05 -55.29
CA THR A 43 -9.54 -24.63 -54.39
C THR A 43 -8.35 -23.68 -54.20
N VAL A 44 -7.87 -23.05 -55.27
CA VAL A 44 -6.79 -22.05 -55.18
C VAL A 44 -7.23 -20.84 -54.35
N LYS A 45 -8.46 -20.35 -54.55
CA LYS A 45 -9.01 -19.24 -53.77
C LYS A 45 -9.12 -19.57 -52.28
N GLU A 46 -9.57 -20.78 -51.96
CA GLU A 46 -9.63 -21.26 -50.58
C GLU A 46 -8.23 -21.37 -49.96
N ASN A 47 -7.27 -21.94 -50.68
CA ASN A 47 -5.88 -22.03 -50.22
C ASN A 47 -5.23 -20.66 -49.99
N GLN A 48 -5.56 -19.65 -50.81
CA GLN A 48 -5.11 -18.27 -50.56
C GLN A 48 -5.69 -17.72 -49.26
N LYS A 49 -6.99 -17.93 -49.01
CA LYS A 49 -7.63 -17.51 -47.76
C LYS A 49 -7.00 -18.22 -46.56
N LEU A 50 -6.83 -19.54 -46.64
CA LEU A 50 -6.20 -20.34 -45.58
C LEU A 50 -4.79 -19.85 -45.28
N LYS A 51 -4.01 -19.48 -46.31
CA LYS A 51 -2.67 -18.91 -46.12
C LYS A 51 -2.71 -17.62 -45.31
N THR A 52 -3.61 -16.70 -45.63
CA THR A 52 -3.77 -15.45 -44.88
C THR A 52 -4.26 -15.68 -43.44
N ASP A 53 -5.15 -16.66 -43.23
CA ASP A 53 -5.63 -16.98 -41.89
C ASP A 53 -4.52 -17.62 -41.03
N ILE A 54 -3.64 -18.45 -41.62
CA ILE A 54 -2.44 -19.00 -40.94
C ILE A 54 -1.49 -17.88 -40.51
N GLU A 55 -1.25 -16.89 -41.37
CA GLU A 55 -0.40 -15.74 -41.03
C GLU A 55 -0.95 -14.99 -39.81
N LYS A 56 -2.27 -14.71 -39.77
CA LYS A 56 -2.92 -14.07 -38.63
C LYS A 56 -2.88 -14.90 -37.35
N ILE A 57 -3.01 -16.23 -37.45
CA ILE A 57 -2.89 -17.12 -36.30
C ILE A 57 -1.49 -16.99 -35.70
N GLY A 58 -0.44 -16.96 -36.53
CA GLY A 58 0.93 -16.74 -36.06
C GLY A 58 1.11 -15.41 -35.32
N ASP A 59 0.54 -14.32 -35.85
CA ASP A 59 0.59 -13.01 -35.18
C ASP A 59 -0.11 -13.04 -33.81
N LEU A 60 -1.27 -13.67 -33.72
CA LEU A 60 -2.03 -13.82 -32.47
C LEU A 60 -1.31 -14.71 -31.45
N GLU A 61 -0.63 -15.76 -31.89
CA GLU A 61 0.16 -16.63 -31.02
C GLU A 61 1.29 -15.84 -30.33
N VAL A 62 1.96 -14.95 -31.05
CA VAL A 62 2.99 -14.06 -30.49
C VAL A 62 2.38 -13.10 -29.47
N GLU A 63 1.21 -12.51 -29.78
CA GLU A 63 0.52 -11.60 -28.86
C GLU A 63 0.13 -12.30 -27.54
N VAL A 64 -0.42 -13.52 -27.62
CA VAL A 64 -0.77 -14.32 -26.45
C VAL A 64 0.44 -14.60 -25.57
N LEU A 65 1.59 -14.94 -26.15
CA LEU A 65 2.82 -15.18 -25.40
C LEU A 65 3.29 -13.92 -24.64
N LEU A 66 3.25 -12.76 -25.28
CA LEU A 66 3.62 -11.48 -24.65
C LEU A 66 2.65 -11.09 -23.52
N LEU A 67 1.35 -11.38 -23.67
CA LEU A 67 0.36 -11.15 -22.62
C LEU A 67 0.58 -12.08 -21.42
N GLN A 68 0.91 -13.35 -21.66
CA GLN A 68 1.23 -14.30 -20.60
C GLN A 68 2.46 -13.85 -19.79
N GLU A 69 3.51 -13.39 -20.46
CA GLU A 69 4.70 -12.85 -19.78
C GLU A 69 4.34 -11.63 -18.92
N ARG A 70 3.52 -10.71 -19.45
CA ARG A 70 3.07 -9.53 -18.71
C ARG A 70 2.29 -9.89 -17.44
N ILE A 71 1.38 -10.86 -17.53
CA ILE A 71 0.60 -11.33 -16.37
C ILE A 71 1.53 -11.90 -15.30
N LEU A 72 2.50 -12.74 -15.67
CA LEU A 72 3.47 -13.31 -14.73
C LEU A 72 4.29 -12.23 -14.00
N ILE A 73 4.70 -11.18 -14.72
CA ILE A 73 5.42 -10.05 -14.12
C ILE A 73 4.50 -9.29 -13.15
N GLN A 74 3.25 -9.04 -13.54
CA GLN A 74 2.29 -8.35 -12.68
C GLN A 74 1.96 -9.15 -11.42
N ASP A 75 1.80 -10.47 -11.52
CA ASP A 75 1.55 -11.34 -10.36
C ASP A 75 2.72 -11.31 -9.38
N ARG A 76 3.97 -11.32 -9.88
CA ARG A 76 5.17 -11.17 -9.04
C ARG A 76 5.18 -9.83 -8.32
N GLN A 77 4.92 -8.74 -9.04
CA GLN A 77 4.87 -7.40 -8.44
C GLN A 77 3.77 -7.29 -7.38
N LEU A 78 2.59 -7.84 -7.66
CA LEU A 78 1.48 -7.85 -6.72
C LEU A 78 1.86 -8.57 -5.42
N GLU A 79 2.54 -9.71 -5.52
CA GLU A 79 2.97 -10.47 -4.35
C GLU A 79 4.05 -9.73 -3.54
N GLU A 80 5.00 -9.09 -4.20
CA GLU A 80 5.99 -8.22 -3.54
C GLU A 80 5.31 -7.04 -2.84
N HIS A 81 4.31 -6.42 -3.46
CA HIS A 81 3.54 -5.34 -2.86
C HIS A 81 2.75 -5.81 -1.63
N LYS A 82 2.13 -7.00 -1.69
CA LYS A 82 1.43 -7.59 -0.54
C LYS A 82 2.38 -7.87 0.61
N GLN A 83 3.55 -8.46 0.35
CA GLN A 83 4.54 -8.74 1.40
C GLN A 83 5.06 -7.45 2.05
N ARG A 84 5.25 -6.38 1.25
CA ARG A 84 5.65 -5.06 1.77
C ARG A 84 4.55 -4.44 2.65
N LEU A 85 3.30 -4.52 2.21
CA LEU A 85 2.15 -4.06 2.99
C LEU A 85 2.05 -4.82 4.31
N GLN A 86 2.08 -6.14 4.27
CA GLN A 86 2.01 -6.97 5.47
C GLN A 86 3.12 -6.63 6.47
N LYS A 87 4.38 -6.51 6.01
CA LYS A 87 5.50 -6.09 6.88
C LYS A 87 5.30 -4.69 7.46
N SER A 88 4.74 -3.77 6.67
CA SER A 88 4.44 -2.41 7.12
C SER A 88 3.33 -2.41 8.18
N GLU A 89 2.28 -3.21 7.99
CA GLU A 89 1.18 -3.37 8.94
C GLU A 89 1.65 -4.01 10.23
N GLU A 90 2.44 -5.08 10.15
CA GLU A 90 3.06 -5.73 11.31
C GLU A 90 3.97 -4.76 12.08
N SER A 91 4.78 -3.96 11.37
CA SER A 91 5.62 -2.94 11.99
C SER A 91 4.82 -1.80 12.60
N ALA A 92 3.74 -1.35 11.95
CA ALA A 92 2.86 -0.32 12.49
C ALA A 92 2.11 -0.82 13.73
N ALA A 93 1.65 -2.07 13.72
CA ALA A 93 1.02 -2.72 14.86
C ALA A 93 2.00 -2.92 16.04
N ALA A 94 3.29 -3.12 15.74
CA ALA A 94 4.35 -3.20 16.75
C ALA A 94 4.74 -1.82 17.31
N CYS A 95 4.70 -0.75 16.50
CA CYS A 95 4.99 0.62 16.90
C CYS A 95 3.82 1.26 17.66
N LYS A 96 3.61 0.82 18.90
CA LYS A 96 2.59 1.39 19.77
C LYS A 96 3.13 2.66 20.44
N TYR A 97 2.47 3.79 20.17
CA TYR A 97 2.73 5.07 20.82
C TYR A 97 1.70 5.33 21.93
N ALA A 98 2.15 5.89 23.05
CA ALA A 98 1.28 6.48 24.04
C ALA A 98 1.52 8.00 24.07
N VAL A 99 0.43 8.76 24.00
CA VAL A 99 0.46 10.20 24.19
C VAL A 99 0.03 10.50 25.63
N VAL A 100 0.91 11.17 26.37
CA VAL A 100 0.67 11.57 27.76
C VAL A 100 0.63 13.09 27.81
N LEU A 101 -0.54 13.63 28.12
CA LEU A 101 -0.74 15.07 28.28
C LEU A 101 -0.78 15.39 29.79
N VAL A 102 0.09 16.28 30.24
CA VAL A 102 0.24 16.63 31.66
C VAL A 102 -0.12 18.10 31.88
N ASP A 103 -0.99 18.36 32.86
CA ASP A 103 -1.23 19.72 33.37
C ASP A 103 -0.14 20.04 34.42
N GLY A 104 0.86 20.82 34.02
CA GLY A 104 1.98 21.23 34.87
C GLY A 104 1.65 22.36 35.85
N ASN A 105 0.48 23.00 35.75
CA ASN A 105 0.04 24.00 36.73
C ASN A 105 -0.76 23.34 37.87
N GLY A 106 -1.57 22.32 37.54
CA GLY A 106 -2.40 21.60 38.51
C GLY A 106 -1.66 20.50 39.26
N TYR A 107 -0.58 19.96 38.69
CA TYR A 107 0.22 18.87 39.27
C TYR A 107 1.70 19.25 39.28
N ASN A 108 2.09 19.98 40.32
CA ASN A 108 3.44 20.46 40.51
C ASN A 108 4.45 19.32 40.70
N PHE A 109 5.65 19.49 40.14
CA PHE A 109 6.77 18.59 40.41
C PHE A 109 7.24 18.72 41.87
N PRO A 110 7.79 17.65 42.46
CA PRO A 110 8.32 17.68 43.83
C PRO A 110 9.36 18.79 44.04
N ASP A 111 9.23 19.53 45.15
CA ASP A 111 10.11 20.67 45.51
C ASP A 111 11.60 20.29 45.51
N ASN A 112 11.94 19.07 45.91
CA ASN A 112 13.33 18.59 45.91
C ASN A 112 13.89 18.50 44.48
N LEU A 113 13.11 17.99 43.53
CA LEU A 113 13.53 17.91 42.13
C LEU A 113 13.60 19.31 41.50
N ILE A 114 12.65 20.19 41.83
CA ILE A 114 12.69 21.58 41.36
C ILE A 114 13.97 22.29 41.83
N ARG A 115 14.39 22.10 43.08
CA ARG A 115 15.62 22.70 43.64
C ARG A 115 16.90 22.26 42.96
N GLU A 116 16.91 21.04 42.41
CA GLU A 116 18.07 20.49 41.71
C GLU A 116 18.23 21.00 40.27
N GLY A 117 17.30 21.84 39.80
CA GLY A 117 17.35 22.44 38.47
C GLY A 117 17.46 21.37 37.40
N PHE A 118 18.46 21.49 36.53
CA PHE A 118 18.69 20.57 35.40
C PHE A 118 18.70 19.08 35.80
N ASN A 119 19.40 18.72 36.88
CA ASN A 119 19.50 17.32 37.29
C ASN A 119 18.15 16.77 37.80
N GLY A 120 17.41 17.58 38.55
CA GLY A 120 16.08 17.21 38.99
C GLY A 120 15.08 17.10 37.84
N GLY A 121 15.27 17.89 36.77
CA GLY A 121 14.53 17.75 35.52
C GLY A 121 14.78 16.40 34.84
N LEU A 122 16.04 15.98 34.76
CA LEU A 122 16.41 14.66 34.21
C LEU A 122 15.75 13.52 35.01
N GLU A 123 15.83 13.58 36.33
CA GLU A 123 15.24 12.58 37.22
C GLU A 123 13.71 12.57 37.13
N ALA A 124 13.06 13.74 37.12
CA ALA A 124 11.62 13.87 36.99
C ALA A 124 11.10 13.20 35.69
N ALA A 125 11.80 13.39 34.58
CA ALA A 125 11.45 12.76 33.31
C ALA A 125 11.60 11.23 33.34
N GLN A 126 12.67 10.72 33.95
CA GLN A 126 12.89 9.27 34.13
C GLN A 126 11.81 8.65 35.03
N ASN A 127 11.48 9.33 36.12
CA ASN A 127 10.44 8.91 37.05
C ASN A 127 9.08 8.87 36.34
N LEU A 128 8.71 9.92 35.61
CA LEU A 128 7.45 9.96 34.86
C LEU A 128 7.37 8.83 33.83
N ARG A 129 8.42 8.63 33.03
CA ARG A 129 8.49 7.56 32.03
C ARG A 129 8.28 6.19 32.68
N SER A 130 8.99 5.91 33.76
CA SER A 130 8.96 4.61 34.45
C SER A 130 7.57 4.32 35.02
N HIS A 131 6.95 5.28 35.70
CA HIS A 131 5.61 5.12 36.28
C HIS A 131 4.54 5.00 35.20
N ALA A 132 4.58 5.84 34.17
CA ALA A 132 3.62 5.77 33.07
C ALA A 132 3.76 4.46 32.29
N GLN A 133 4.98 3.96 32.06
CA GLN A 133 5.20 2.67 31.41
C GLN A 133 4.67 1.50 32.26
N ALA A 134 4.90 1.52 33.57
CA ALA A 134 4.37 0.51 34.48
C ALA A 134 2.83 0.49 34.48
N TYR A 135 2.20 1.68 34.52
CA TYR A 135 0.74 1.82 34.44
C TYR A 135 0.18 1.32 33.11
N LEU A 136 0.77 1.74 31.98
CA LEU A 136 0.31 1.33 30.65
C LEU A 136 0.49 -0.17 30.42
N LYS A 137 1.57 -0.77 30.95
CA LYS A 137 1.74 -2.23 30.92
C LYS A 137 0.61 -2.94 31.65
N GLN A 138 0.18 -2.43 32.80
CA GLN A 138 -0.92 -3.01 33.56
C GLN A 138 -2.28 -2.89 32.83
N VAL A 139 -2.53 -1.76 32.16
CA VAL A 139 -3.83 -1.48 31.53
C VAL A 139 -3.95 -2.09 30.13
N LEU A 140 -2.87 -2.10 29.35
CA LEU A 140 -2.89 -2.45 27.92
C LEU A 140 -2.11 -3.73 27.58
N ASP A 141 -1.47 -4.38 28.56
CA ASP A 141 -0.61 -5.57 28.39
C ASP A 141 0.46 -5.39 27.30
N VAL A 142 1.17 -4.25 27.36
CA VAL A 142 2.20 -3.85 26.39
C VAL A 142 3.54 -3.65 27.09
N ASN A 143 4.58 -4.31 26.57
CA ASN A 143 5.91 -4.29 27.19
C ASN A 143 6.75 -3.07 26.77
N GLN A 144 6.60 -2.59 25.54
CA GLN A 144 7.36 -1.47 25.00
C GLN A 144 6.44 -0.52 24.24
N LEU A 145 6.40 0.73 24.69
CA LEU A 145 5.67 1.82 24.07
C LEU A 145 6.62 3.00 23.88
N ASN A 146 6.54 3.63 22.73
CA ASN A 146 7.13 4.95 22.55
C ASN A 146 6.20 5.98 23.21
N MET A 147 6.72 6.77 24.14
CA MET A 147 5.89 7.70 24.93
C MET A 147 6.18 9.14 24.52
N LEU A 148 5.17 9.79 23.94
CA LEU A 148 5.18 11.22 23.69
C LEU A 148 4.57 11.92 24.91
N VAL A 149 5.40 12.61 25.68
CA VAL A 149 4.95 13.36 26.86
C VAL A 149 4.94 14.84 26.53
N ARG A 150 3.82 15.51 26.82
CA ARG A 150 3.70 16.97 26.71
C ARG A 150 3.19 17.56 28.00
N VAL A 151 4.04 18.35 28.65
CA VAL A 151 3.69 19.10 29.86
C VAL A 151 3.25 20.50 29.46
N PHE A 152 2.02 20.89 29.81
CA PHE A 152 1.49 22.23 29.57
C PHE A 152 1.55 23.04 30.84
N ILE A 153 2.20 24.19 30.79
CA ILE A 153 2.55 24.93 32.00
C ILE A 153 2.60 26.43 31.72
N ASN A 154 2.27 27.25 32.71
CA ASN A 154 2.56 28.68 32.68
C ASN A 154 3.87 28.89 33.47
N LEU A 155 4.99 29.00 32.75
CA LEU A 155 6.32 29.04 33.37
C LEU A 155 6.49 30.28 34.26
N ASP A 156 6.04 31.44 33.81
CA ASP A 156 6.13 32.69 34.57
C ASP A 156 5.34 32.60 35.88
N GLY A 157 4.11 32.10 35.80
CA GLY A 157 3.23 31.95 36.97
C GLY A 157 3.81 30.97 37.97
N LEU A 158 4.28 29.82 37.51
CA LEU A 158 4.86 28.80 38.37
C LEU A 158 6.20 29.25 38.98
N SER A 159 7.01 29.98 38.22
CA SER A 159 8.26 30.57 38.71
C SER A 159 8.05 31.55 39.85
N GLY A 160 7.05 32.44 39.72
CA GLY A 160 6.66 33.34 40.80
C GLY A 160 6.20 32.62 42.06
N ILE A 161 5.46 31.50 41.92
CA ILE A 161 5.00 30.70 43.06
C ILE A 161 6.18 30.07 43.81
N TYR A 162 7.07 29.37 43.11
CA TYR A 162 8.22 28.71 43.74
C TYR A 162 9.21 29.70 44.39
N GLN A 163 9.41 30.87 43.80
CA GLN A 163 10.20 31.94 44.41
C GLN A 163 9.50 32.50 45.66
N GLY A 164 8.20 32.79 45.58
CA GLY A 164 7.43 33.32 46.70
C GLY A 164 7.36 32.37 47.89
N LEU A 165 7.41 31.05 47.63
CA LEU A 165 7.47 30.01 48.65
C LEU A 165 8.90 29.71 49.15
N GLY A 166 9.93 30.39 48.62
CA GLY A 166 11.32 30.14 48.99
C GLY A 166 11.84 28.76 48.57
N ILE A 167 11.17 28.11 47.62
CA ILE A 167 11.58 26.79 47.11
C ILE A 167 12.80 26.94 46.21
N VAL A 168 12.83 27.99 45.38
CA VAL A 168 14.01 28.37 44.58
C VAL A 168 14.41 29.81 44.89
N SER A 169 15.71 30.09 44.83
CA SER A 169 16.27 31.43 45.00
C SER A 169 16.30 32.24 43.70
N ASP A 170 16.35 31.58 42.55
CA ASP A 170 16.38 32.19 41.23
C ASP A 170 15.39 31.47 40.29
N GLY A 171 14.74 32.24 39.42
CA GLY A 171 13.80 31.73 38.43
C GLY A 171 14.49 30.91 37.33
N ASN A 172 15.80 31.09 37.14
CA ASN A 172 16.58 30.27 36.22
C ASN A 172 16.61 28.79 36.63
N THR A 173 16.54 28.47 37.93
CA THR A 173 16.51 27.08 38.40
C THR A 173 15.34 26.30 37.79
N ILE A 174 14.18 26.95 37.63
CA ILE A 174 13.00 26.32 37.03
C ILE A 174 13.17 26.16 35.52
N ARG A 175 13.79 27.14 34.86
CA ARG A 175 14.15 27.01 33.44
C ARG A 175 15.11 25.83 33.25
N ASP A 176 16.16 25.74 34.07
CA ASP A 176 17.14 24.65 34.03
C ASP A 176 16.46 23.29 34.25
N PHE A 177 15.51 23.22 35.20
CA PHE A 177 14.67 22.05 35.40
C PHE A 177 13.90 21.64 34.13
N MET A 178 13.23 22.58 33.46
CA MET A 178 12.50 22.27 32.22
C MET A 178 13.43 21.81 31.10
N VAL A 179 14.63 22.41 31.01
CA VAL A 179 15.66 22.00 30.05
C VAL A 179 16.12 20.58 30.32
N GLY A 180 16.41 20.22 31.57
CA GLY A 180 16.76 18.86 31.97
C GLY A 180 15.65 17.86 31.66
N PHE A 181 14.39 18.22 31.96
CA PHE A 181 13.24 17.38 31.68
C PHE A 181 13.09 17.04 30.19
N VAL A 182 13.19 18.05 29.31
CA VAL A 182 13.11 17.87 27.85
C VAL A 182 14.30 17.08 27.32
N GLN A 183 15.51 17.33 27.82
CA GLN A 183 16.72 16.65 27.33
C GLN A 183 16.83 15.19 27.78
N ALA A 184 16.10 14.78 28.82
CA ALA A 184 16.14 13.42 29.33
C ALA A 184 15.61 12.38 28.33
N GLN A 185 14.66 12.75 27.48
CA GLN A 185 13.94 11.85 26.59
C GLN A 185 13.59 12.55 25.27
N SER A 186 13.83 11.87 24.14
CA SER A 186 13.65 12.48 22.81
C SER A 186 12.21 12.86 22.44
N LEU A 187 11.21 12.32 23.15
CA LEU A 187 9.79 12.55 22.89
C LEU A 187 9.11 13.30 24.07
N PHE A 188 9.87 14.05 24.85
CA PHE A 188 9.34 14.83 25.98
C PHE A 188 9.41 16.31 25.64
N ASP A 189 8.27 16.99 25.68
CA ASP A 189 8.15 18.42 25.45
C ASP A 189 7.56 19.14 26.66
N VAL A 190 8.01 20.37 26.90
CA VAL A 190 7.35 21.32 27.79
C VAL A 190 6.81 22.47 26.93
N ILE A 191 5.51 22.71 27.04
CA ILE A 191 4.78 23.74 26.31
C ILE A 191 4.40 24.83 27.29
N ASP A 192 5.11 25.95 27.21
CA ASP A 192 4.68 27.17 27.87
C ASP A 192 3.41 27.69 27.19
N VAL A 193 2.33 27.80 27.98
CA VAL A 193 1.04 28.33 27.50
C VAL A 193 0.89 29.82 27.76
N GLY A 194 1.86 30.43 28.46
CA GLY A 194 1.84 31.83 28.84
C GLY A 194 0.72 32.16 29.84
N LYS A 195 0.34 33.42 29.87
CA LYS A 195 -0.62 33.96 30.84
C LYS A 195 -2.05 33.56 30.53
N GLY A 196 -2.82 33.23 31.58
CA GLY A 196 -4.25 32.97 31.50
C GLY A 196 -4.65 31.74 32.32
N GLU A 197 -5.62 31.92 33.23
CA GLU A 197 -6.07 30.88 34.16
C GLU A 197 -6.52 29.58 33.47
N LYS A 198 -7.08 29.70 32.26
CA LYS A 198 -7.59 28.57 31.48
C LYS A 198 -6.68 28.14 30.32
N ALA A 199 -5.50 28.76 30.16
CA ALA A 199 -4.65 28.56 28.98
C ALA A 199 -4.17 27.10 28.85
N VAL A 200 -3.78 26.47 29.97
CA VAL A 200 -3.38 25.05 30.01
C VAL A 200 -4.53 24.16 29.56
N SER A 201 -5.68 24.26 30.24
CA SER A 201 -6.86 23.44 29.93
C SER A 201 -7.36 23.61 28.49
N HIS A 202 -7.31 24.83 27.95
CA HIS A 202 -7.72 25.12 26.58
C HIS A 202 -6.78 24.44 25.56
N LYS A 203 -5.46 24.54 25.75
CA LYS A 203 -4.48 23.97 24.84
C LYS A 203 -4.43 22.44 24.92
N MET A 204 -4.55 21.88 26.12
CA MET A 204 -4.68 20.44 26.32
C MET A 204 -5.93 19.89 25.62
N LYS A 205 -7.09 20.56 25.73
CA LYS A 205 -8.32 20.16 25.05
C LYS A 205 -8.20 20.21 23.54
N GLY A 206 -7.56 21.25 22.99
CA GLY A 206 -7.26 21.35 21.57
C GLY A 206 -6.38 20.19 21.08
N MET A 207 -5.31 19.88 21.83
CA MET A 207 -4.40 18.77 21.53
C MET A 207 -5.11 17.42 21.58
N TRP A 208 -5.92 17.19 22.61
CA TRP A 208 -6.71 15.98 22.76
C TRP A 208 -7.66 15.79 21.58
N ASN A 209 -8.42 16.83 21.23
CA ASN A 209 -9.35 16.77 20.11
C ASN A 209 -8.65 16.52 18.77
N GLY A 210 -7.48 17.13 18.53
CA GLY A 210 -6.72 16.89 17.30
C GLY A 210 -6.03 15.52 17.23
N THR A 211 -5.75 14.88 18.37
CA THR A 211 -5.07 13.58 18.42
C THR A 211 -6.06 12.40 18.44
N VAL A 212 -7.19 12.56 19.11
CA VAL A 212 -8.21 11.51 19.29
C VAL A 212 -9.41 11.72 18.35
N GLY A 213 -9.75 12.96 18.00
CA GLY A 213 -10.92 13.27 17.16
C GLY A 213 -10.83 12.76 15.73
N ASP A 214 -9.63 12.68 15.15
CA ASP A 214 -9.42 12.11 13.81
C ASP A 214 -9.50 10.57 13.78
N GLN A 215 -9.53 9.89 14.94
CA GLN A 215 -9.62 8.43 15.01
C GLN A 215 -11.05 7.89 15.20
N ILE A 216 -12.06 8.78 15.28
CA ILE A 216 -13.48 8.41 15.49
C ILE A 216 -14.39 9.00 14.38
N GLY A 217 -13.82 9.28 13.21
CA GLY A 217 -14.54 9.70 11.99
C GLY A 217 -14.78 8.54 11.04
#